data_AF-A0A3L7SKI8-F1
#
_entry.id   AF-A0A3L7SKI8-F1
#
_cell.length_a   1.000
_cell.length_b   1.000
_cell.length_c   1.000
_cell.angle_alpha   90.00
_cell.angle_beta   90.00
_cell.angle_gamma   90.00
#
_symmetry.space_group_name_H-M   'P 1'
#
loop_
_entity.id
_entity.type
_entity.pdbx_description
1 polymer ?
#
loop_
_entity_poly.entity_id
_entity_poly.type
_entity_poly.pdbx_seq_one_letter_code
_entity_poly.pdbx_strand_id
1 'polypeptide(L)'
;FGARVGSKLSLLGIGFAAIALVLQYSAIKSCSALKQLLQTTSLRMSSTAFLDSMALMMFVGGVVGLGGAVWMWQQLDQILYLITGIAIFLAVEQLGILLLHPGAFGITISRQASVGENAISIVSFFMMLPLRFVPTIFGLGTALSLIGTILALWLVATASSQGSELSTSYNLAYSSGYSTLCCAAVPLIAYVYFLFAYLLVDLIHSILILPDKIQKLAQRSAVHNDGSSTSNASTEATSNVDATISSGGAV
;
A
#
# COMPACT_ATOMS: atom_id res chain seq x y z
N PHE A 1 -49.44 0.46 16.24
CA PHE A 1 -48.38 -0.30 15.53
C PHE A 1 -47.09 0.51 15.35
N GLY A 2 -47.16 1.83 15.07
CA GLY A 2 -45.98 2.69 14.88
C GLY A 2 -45.00 2.80 16.07
N ALA A 3 -45.47 2.75 17.33
CA ALA A 3 -44.60 2.89 18.50
C ALA A 3 -43.59 1.75 18.72
N ARG A 4 -43.94 0.50 18.34
CA ARG A 4 -43.03 -0.67 18.47
C ARG A 4 -42.00 -0.74 17.34
N VAL A 5 -42.32 -0.18 16.18
CA VAL A 5 -41.38 -0.10 15.04
C VAL A 5 -40.35 1.00 15.31
N GLY A 6 -40.78 2.13 15.87
CA GLY A 6 -39.88 3.22 16.29
C GLY A 6 -38.84 2.79 17.32
N SER A 7 -39.21 1.97 18.31
CA SER A 7 -38.25 1.53 19.36
C SER A 7 -37.20 0.55 18.86
N LYS A 8 -37.54 -0.28 17.86
CA LYS A 8 -36.56 -1.20 17.23
C LYS A 8 -35.64 -0.47 16.27
N LEU A 9 -36.15 0.51 15.52
CA LEU A 9 -35.34 1.36 14.65
C LEU A 9 -34.33 2.20 15.44
N SER A 10 -34.74 2.78 16.57
CA SER A 10 -33.85 3.60 17.40
C SER A 10 -32.73 2.77 18.04
N LEU A 11 -33.03 1.57 18.55
CA LEU A 11 -32.02 0.68 19.12
C LEU A 11 -31.01 0.19 18.06
N LEU A 12 -31.50 -0.16 16.87
CA LEU A 12 -30.65 -0.60 15.76
C LEU A 12 -29.76 0.55 15.26
N GLY A 13 -30.30 1.76 15.14
CA GLY A 13 -29.55 2.96 14.74
C GLY A 13 -28.45 3.31 15.73
N ILE A 14 -28.70 3.23 17.04
CA ILE A 14 -27.69 3.47 18.08
C ILE A 14 -26.56 2.43 17.99
N GLY A 15 -26.89 1.15 17.77
CA GLY A 15 -25.90 0.10 17.59
C GLY A 15 -25.00 0.33 16.38
N PHE A 16 -25.60 0.68 15.22
CA PHE A 16 -24.84 1.02 14.02
C PHE A 16 -23.96 2.26 14.20
N ALA A 17 -24.47 3.31 14.86
CA ALA A 17 -23.71 4.52 15.14
C ALA A 17 -22.50 4.25 16.05
N ALA A 18 -22.67 3.40 17.08
CA ALA A 18 -21.59 3.00 17.96
C ALA A 18 -20.50 2.21 17.21
N ILE A 19 -20.88 1.25 16.37
CA ILE A 19 -19.93 0.48 15.54
C ILE A 19 -19.23 1.39 14.54
N ALA A 20 -19.96 2.28 13.88
CA ALA A 20 -19.40 3.24 12.92
C ALA A 20 -18.38 4.18 13.59
N LEU A 21 -18.65 4.66 14.80
CA LEU A 21 -17.70 5.49 15.57
C LEU A 21 -16.41 4.73 15.90
N VAL A 22 -16.51 3.48 16.34
CA VAL A 22 -15.33 2.64 16.63
C VAL A 22 -14.53 2.38 15.36
N LEU A 23 -15.20 2.05 14.25
CA LEU A 23 -14.54 1.86 12.95
C LEU A 23 -13.91 3.17 12.46
N GLN A 24 -14.56 4.31 12.63
CA GLN A 24 -14.03 5.61 12.21
C GLN A 24 -12.81 6.01 13.03
N TYR A 25 -12.82 5.78 14.35
CA TYR A 25 -11.65 5.95 15.19
C TYR A 25 -10.49 5.04 14.75
N SER A 26 -10.78 3.75 14.51
CA SER A 26 -9.78 2.80 14.01
C SER A 26 -9.23 3.22 12.65
N ALA A 27 -10.09 3.70 11.74
CA ALA A 27 -9.72 4.18 10.42
C ALA A 27 -8.76 5.38 10.49
N ILE A 28 -9.05 6.37 11.34
CA ILE A 28 -8.18 7.54 11.51
C ILE A 28 -6.80 7.10 12.02
N LYS A 29 -6.77 6.21 13.02
CA LYS A 29 -5.52 5.72 13.61
C LYS A 29 -4.72 4.87 12.62
N SER A 30 -5.38 3.98 11.88
CA SER A 30 -4.77 3.16 10.83
C SER A 30 -4.26 4.02 9.67
N CYS A 31 -4.98 5.06 9.28
CA CYS A 31 -4.54 6.00 8.22
C CYS A 31 -3.29 6.77 8.64
N SER A 32 -3.21 7.19 9.91
CA SER A 32 -1.99 7.81 10.45
C SER A 32 -0.80 6.86 10.46
N ALA A 33 -1.01 5.61 10.90
CA ALA A 33 0.03 4.58 10.87
C ALA A 33 0.48 4.26 9.44
N LEU A 34 -0.46 4.20 8.49
CA LEU A 34 -0.20 3.96 7.07
C LEU A 34 0.66 5.08 6.47
N LYS A 35 0.35 6.35 6.77
CA LYS A 35 1.15 7.50 6.34
C LYS A 35 2.59 7.41 6.85
N GLN A 36 2.76 7.04 8.11
CA GLN A 36 4.08 6.89 8.71
C GLN A 36 4.89 5.76 8.03
N LEU A 37 4.27 4.61 7.79
CA LEU A 37 4.89 3.48 7.06
C LEU A 37 5.26 3.84 5.62
N LEU A 38 4.37 4.56 4.92
CA LEU A 38 4.62 5.07 3.57
C LEU A 38 5.81 6.03 3.53
N GLN A 39 6.02 6.83 4.58
CA GLN A 39 7.15 7.77 4.66
C GLN A 39 8.48 7.11 5.00
N THR A 40 8.46 6.01 5.77
CA THR A 40 9.69 5.29 6.14
C THR A 40 10.20 4.35 5.05
N THR A 41 9.37 4.03 4.06
CA THR A 41 9.75 3.13 2.97
C THR A 41 10.41 3.94 1.85
N SER A 42 11.73 3.83 1.72
CA SER A 42 12.46 4.41 0.57
C SER A 42 12.56 3.38 -0.55
N LEU A 43 12.03 3.71 -1.73
CA LEU A 43 12.20 2.92 -2.94
C LEU A 43 13.39 3.48 -3.75
N ARG A 44 14.17 2.61 -4.40
CA ARG A 44 15.29 3.00 -5.25
C ARG A 44 15.03 2.56 -6.67
N MET A 45 14.84 3.52 -7.57
CA MET A 45 14.63 3.23 -8.99
C MET A 45 15.75 3.85 -9.83
N SER A 46 16.19 3.10 -10.84
CA SER A 46 17.22 3.51 -11.78
C SER A 46 16.70 4.54 -12.79
N SER A 47 15.41 4.51 -13.12
CA SER A 47 14.80 5.37 -14.14
C SER A 47 13.36 5.74 -13.80
N THR A 48 12.97 6.99 -14.10
CA THR A 48 11.60 7.49 -14.01
C THR A 48 10.75 7.14 -15.22
N ALA A 49 11.36 6.72 -16.33
CA ALA A 49 10.66 6.49 -17.60
C ALA A 49 9.52 5.45 -17.49
N PHE A 50 9.67 4.46 -16.61
CA PHE A 50 8.61 3.48 -16.33
C PHE A 50 7.37 4.15 -15.72
N LEU A 51 7.57 5.01 -14.72
CA LEU A 51 6.50 5.75 -14.05
C LEU A 51 5.82 6.73 -15.00
N ASP A 52 6.61 7.43 -15.84
CA ASP A 52 6.08 8.34 -16.85
C ASP A 52 5.20 7.61 -17.88
N SER A 53 5.63 6.43 -18.35
CA SER A 53 4.83 5.62 -19.28
C SER A 53 3.52 5.13 -18.65
N MET A 54 3.58 4.71 -17.38
CA MET A 54 2.41 4.26 -16.63
C MET A 54 1.44 5.41 -16.38
N ALA A 55 1.97 6.60 -16.06
CA ALA A 55 1.16 7.80 -15.90
C ALA A 55 0.39 8.10 -17.19
N LEU A 56 1.07 8.11 -18.32
CA LEU A 56 0.45 8.32 -19.64
C LEU A 56 -0.63 7.27 -19.93
N MET A 57 -0.36 6.00 -19.61
CA MET A 57 -1.34 4.92 -19.78
C MET A 57 -2.58 5.10 -18.89
N MET A 58 -2.41 5.62 -17.67
CA MET A 58 -3.53 5.95 -16.77
C MET A 58 -4.34 7.13 -17.29
N PHE A 59 -3.70 8.22 -17.77
CA PHE A 59 -4.39 9.35 -18.37
C PHE A 59 -5.24 8.93 -19.58
N VAL A 60 -4.64 8.17 -20.51
CA VAL A 60 -5.36 7.67 -21.68
C VAL A 60 -6.48 6.71 -21.26
N GLY A 61 -6.20 5.78 -20.34
CA GLY A 61 -7.19 4.86 -19.81
C GLY A 61 -8.37 5.55 -19.13
N GLY A 62 -8.11 6.63 -18.39
CA GLY A 62 -9.12 7.48 -17.76
C GLY A 62 -10.06 8.09 -18.80
N VAL A 63 -9.50 8.76 -19.82
CA VAL A 63 -10.29 9.40 -20.89
C VAL A 63 -11.15 8.38 -21.64
N VAL A 64 -10.57 7.22 -21.98
CA VAL A 64 -11.31 6.13 -22.65
C VAL A 64 -12.42 5.59 -21.74
N GLY A 65 -12.14 5.39 -20.45
CA GLY A 65 -13.12 4.93 -19.47
C GLY A 65 -14.29 5.91 -19.30
N LEU A 66 -14.00 7.22 -19.27
CA LEU A 66 -15.04 8.26 -19.21
C LEU A 66 -15.92 8.25 -20.46
N GLY A 67 -15.32 8.11 -21.65
CA GLY A 67 -16.07 7.95 -22.90
C GLY A 67 -17.00 6.73 -22.87
N GLY A 68 -16.52 5.61 -22.34
CA GLY A 68 -17.33 4.40 -22.15
C GLY A 68 -18.49 4.59 -21.17
N ALA A 69 -18.28 5.36 -20.09
CA ALA A 69 -19.34 5.67 -19.13
C ALA A 69 -20.42 6.58 -19.71
N VAL A 70 -20.04 7.59 -20.52
CA VAL A 70 -20.99 8.44 -21.25
C VAL A 70 -21.82 7.59 -22.22
N TRP A 71 -21.18 6.67 -22.92
CA TRP A 71 -21.88 5.74 -23.82
C TRP A 71 -22.88 4.84 -23.06
N MET A 72 -22.49 4.28 -21.92
CA MET A 72 -23.39 3.47 -21.07
C MET A 72 -24.55 4.28 -20.49
N TRP A 73 -24.32 5.53 -20.10
CA TRP A 73 -25.38 6.42 -19.63
C TRP A 73 -26.47 6.61 -20.70
N GLN A 74 -26.08 6.81 -21.96
CA GLN A 74 -27.04 6.94 -23.07
C GLN A 74 -27.85 5.67 -23.31
N GLN A 75 -27.25 4.49 -23.14
CA GLN A 75 -27.93 3.21 -23.39
C GLN A 75 -28.88 2.80 -22.27
N LEU A 76 -28.55 3.12 -21.01
CA LEU A 76 -29.29 2.66 -19.85
C LEU A 76 -30.20 3.74 -19.24
N ASP A 77 -30.14 4.97 -19.76
CA ASP A 77 -30.87 6.16 -19.27
C ASP A 77 -30.74 6.39 -17.75
N GLN A 78 -29.61 5.94 -17.20
CA GLN A 78 -29.33 5.99 -15.77
C GLN A 78 -28.15 6.92 -15.53
N ILE A 79 -28.43 8.11 -15.01
CA ILE A 79 -27.42 9.14 -14.68
C ILE A 79 -26.35 8.64 -13.70
N LEU A 80 -26.68 7.60 -12.93
CA LEU A 80 -25.78 7.00 -11.96
C LEU A 80 -24.51 6.44 -12.63
N TYR A 81 -24.60 5.89 -13.85
CA TYR A 81 -23.42 5.44 -14.62
C TYR A 81 -22.49 6.59 -15.00
N LEU A 82 -23.04 7.75 -15.35
CA LEU A 82 -22.24 8.93 -15.66
C LEU A 82 -21.52 9.42 -14.39
N ILE A 83 -22.22 9.50 -13.27
CA ILE A 83 -21.64 9.93 -11.98
C ILE A 83 -20.53 8.96 -11.54
N THR A 84 -20.78 7.65 -11.60
CA THR A 84 -19.77 6.64 -11.27
C THR A 84 -18.60 6.68 -12.24
N GLY A 85 -18.84 6.90 -13.53
CA GLY A 85 -17.79 7.06 -14.55
C GLY A 85 -16.89 8.26 -14.28
N ILE A 86 -17.47 9.42 -13.95
CA ILE A 86 -16.72 10.62 -13.56
C ILE A 86 -15.89 10.35 -12.30
N ALA A 87 -16.46 9.67 -11.30
CA ALA A 87 -15.72 9.32 -10.08
C ALA A 87 -14.52 8.40 -10.36
N ILE A 88 -14.70 7.37 -11.20
CA ILE A 88 -13.62 6.48 -11.61
C ILE A 88 -12.56 7.23 -12.42
N PHE A 89 -12.98 8.08 -13.35
CA PHE A 89 -12.07 8.93 -14.13
C PHE A 89 -11.19 9.77 -13.21
N LEU A 90 -11.79 10.51 -12.28
CA LEU A 90 -11.02 11.34 -11.33
C LEU A 90 -10.07 10.51 -10.46
N ALA A 91 -10.47 9.29 -10.06
CA ALA A 91 -9.61 8.39 -9.30
C ALA A 91 -8.39 7.92 -10.13
N VAL A 92 -8.60 7.57 -11.40
CA VAL A 92 -7.52 7.15 -12.33
C VAL A 92 -6.60 8.32 -12.66
N GLU A 93 -7.15 9.52 -12.87
CA GLU A 93 -6.37 10.75 -13.11
C GLU A 93 -5.50 11.12 -11.91
N GLN A 94 -6.04 11.01 -10.69
CA GLN A 94 -5.25 11.18 -9.48
C GLN A 94 -4.06 10.21 -9.43
N LEU A 95 -4.23 8.99 -9.93
CA LEU A 95 -3.14 8.02 -10.03
C LEU A 95 -2.07 8.46 -11.02
N GLY A 96 -2.47 8.94 -12.19
CA GLY A 96 -1.56 9.47 -13.20
C GLY A 96 -0.73 10.65 -12.68
N ILE A 97 -1.38 11.59 -11.98
CA ILE A 97 -0.70 12.73 -11.35
C ILE A 97 0.30 12.26 -10.27
N LEU A 98 -0.08 11.23 -9.50
CA LEU A 98 0.76 10.69 -8.44
C LEU A 98 2.00 9.98 -9.01
N LEU A 99 1.83 9.25 -10.11
CA LEU A 99 2.90 8.59 -10.86
C LEU A 99 3.93 9.60 -11.40
N LEU A 100 3.48 10.77 -11.86
CA LEU A 100 4.35 11.87 -12.32
C LEU A 100 5.15 12.54 -11.19
N HIS A 101 4.77 12.32 -9.93
CA HIS A 101 5.46 12.87 -8.77
C HIS A 101 6.14 11.76 -7.96
N PRO A 102 7.27 11.19 -8.44
CA PRO A 102 7.97 10.09 -7.76
C PRO A 102 8.44 10.46 -6.35
N GLY A 103 8.72 11.75 -6.11
CA GLY A 103 9.06 12.28 -4.79
C GLY A 103 7.95 12.08 -3.76
N ALA A 104 6.68 12.00 -4.20
CA ALA A 104 5.60 11.64 -3.30
C ALA A 104 5.84 10.24 -2.72
N PHE A 105 6.30 9.27 -3.52
CA PHE A 105 6.54 7.86 -3.14
C PHE A 105 7.86 7.61 -2.41
N GLY A 106 8.61 8.64 -2.02
CA GLY A 106 9.93 8.45 -1.40
C GLY A 106 10.94 7.77 -2.32
N ILE A 107 10.73 7.86 -3.64
CA ILE A 107 11.61 7.25 -4.63
C ILE A 107 12.87 8.09 -4.73
N THR A 108 14.00 7.48 -4.37
CA THR A 108 15.34 8.06 -4.58
C THR A 108 15.92 7.52 -5.87
N ILE A 109 16.30 8.42 -6.77
CA ILE A 109 16.89 8.04 -8.07
C ILE A 109 18.38 7.80 -7.84
N SER A 110 18.79 6.53 -7.89
CA SER A 110 20.20 6.15 -7.86
C SER A 110 20.59 5.50 -9.18
N ARG A 111 21.53 6.12 -9.89
CA ARG A 111 22.06 5.61 -11.18
C ARG A 111 22.79 4.27 -11.07
N GLN A 112 23.07 3.79 -9.86
CA GLN A 112 23.79 2.53 -9.59
C GLN A 112 22.88 1.38 -9.12
N ALA A 113 21.55 1.50 -9.28
CA ALA A 113 20.64 0.45 -8.83
C ALA A 113 20.77 -0.83 -9.69
N SER A 114 20.94 -1.97 -9.01
CA SER A 114 20.98 -3.29 -9.64
C SER A 114 19.63 -3.62 -10.32
N VAL A 115 19.65 -4.49 -11.34
CA VAL A 115 18.43 -4.98 -12.01
C VAL A 115 17.45 -5.61 -11.01
N GLY A 116 17.98 -6.30 -9.99
CA GLY A 116 17.17 -6.88 -8.91
C GLY A 116 16.51 -5.83 -8.00
N GLU A 117 17.20 -4.72 -7.71
CA GLU A 117 16.65 -3.63 -6.90
C GLU A 117 15.53 -2.87 -7.62
N ASN A 118 15.64 -2.74 -8.96
CA ASN A 118 14.56 -2.17 -9.76
C ASN A 118 13.32 -3.06 -9.77
N ALA A 119 13.47 -4.38 -9.92
CA ALA A 119 12.34 -5.30 -9.90
C ALA A 119 11.60 -5.28 -8.56
N ILE A 120 12.34 -5.33 -7.44
CA ILE A 120 11.76 -5.20 -6.10
C ILE A 120 11.05 -3.86 -5.95
N SER A 121 11.65 -2.76 -6.43
CA SER A 121 11.02 -1.44 -6.33
C SER A 121 9.73 -1.32 -7.14
N ILE A 122 9.65 -1.96 -8.31
CA ILE A 122 8.41 -2.00 -9.11
C ILE A 122 7.32 -2.81 -8.40
N VAL A 123 7.66 -3.99 -7.86
CA VAL A 123 6.69 -4.82 -7.11
C VAL A 123 6.18 -4.09 -5.88
N SER A 124 7.08 -3.50 -5.09
CA SER A 124 6.73 -2.69 -3.91
C SER A 124 5.90 -1.47 -4.30
N PHE A 125 6.18 -0.83 -5.43
CA PHE A 125 5.39 0.26 -5.95
C PHE A 125 3.93 -0.16 -6.21
N PHE A 126 3.71 -1.28 -6.90
CA PHE A 126 2.36 -1.80 -7.11
C PHE A 126 1.64 -2.18 -5.81
N MET A 127 2.37 -2.67 -4.81
CA MET A 127 1.80 -2.97 -3.49
C MET A 127 1.44 -1.70 -2.70
N MET A 128 2.18 -0.61 -2.86
CA MET A 128 1.91 0.68 -2.20
C MET A 128 0.81 1.50 -2.89
N LEU A 129 0.60 1.28 -4.18
CA LEU A 129 -0.39 1.99 -4.98
C LEU A 129 -1.81 1.98 -4.36
N PRO A 130 -2.42 0.82 -4.01
CA PRO A 130 -3.75 0.80 -3.41
C PRO A 130 -3.81 1.52 -2.06
N LEU A 131 -2.72 1.57 -1.29
CA LEU A 131 -2.70 2.25 0.02
C LEU A 131 -2.95 3.75 -0.09
N ARG A 132 -2.50 4.37 -1.18
CA ARG A 132 -2.73 5.80 -1.41
C ARG A 132 -4.17 6.11 -1.75
N PHE A 133 -4.89 5.15 -2.30
CA PHE A 133 -6.32 5.26 -2.53
C PHE A 133 -7.17 5.07 -1.28
N VAL A 134 -6.67 4.35 -0.27
CA VAL A 134 -7.40 4.11 0.99
C VAL A 134 -7.99 5.40 1.59
N PRO A 135 -7.22 6.49 1.82
CA PRO A 135 -7.79 7.71 2.37
C PRO A 135 -8.82 8.36 1.44
N THR A 136 -8.63 8.29 0.13
CA THR A 136 -9.58 8.84 -0.86
C THR A 136 -10.88 8.04 -0.88
N ILE A 137 -10.81 6.71 -0.94
CA ILE A 137 -11.97 5.80 -0.91
C ILE A 137 -12.70 5.93 0.42
N PHE A 138 -11.97 5.96 1.52
CA PHE A 138 -12.55 6.15 2.85
C PHE A 138 -13.24 7.52 2.96
N GLY A 139 -12.55 8.60 2.60
CA GLY A 139 -13.09 9.96 2.69
C GLY A 139 -14.31 10.16 1.80
N LEU A 140 -14.21 9.80 0.53
CA LEU A 140 -15.30 9.96 -0.44
C LEU A 140 -16.47 9.03 -0.13
N GLY A 141 -16.19 7.77 0.22
CA GLY A 141 -17.21 6.77 0.54
C GLY A 141 -17.98 7.09 1.82
N THR A 142 -17.28 7.56 2.86
CA THR A 142 -17.93 8.00 4.11
C THR A 142 -18.73 9.28 3.91
N ALA A 143 -18.23 10.25 3.12
CA ALA A 143 -18.97 11.47 2.81
C ALA A 143 -20.26 11.19 2.02
N LEU A 144 -20.19 10.37 0.97
CA LEU A 144 -21.36 9.96 0.18
C LEU A 144 -22.38 9.19 1.03
N SER A 145 -21.91 8.29 1.90
CA SER A 145 -22.81 7.53 2.77
C SER A 145 -23.46 8.42 3.85
N LEU A 146 -22.75 9.43 4.36
CA LEU A 146 -23.32 10.43 5.27
C LEU A 146 -24.43 11.24 4.59
N ILE A 147 -24.23 11.66 3.35
CA ILE A 147 -25.25 12.37 2.58
C ILE A 147 -26.48 11.48 2.37
N GLY A 148 -26.26 10.20 2.01
CA GLY A 148 -27.33 9.22 1.84
C GLY A 148 -28.13 8.97 3.12
N THR A 149 -27.46 8.87 4.28
CA THR A 149 -28.14 8.69 5.57
C THR A 149 -28.93 9.93 5.98
N ILE A 150 -28.43 11.15 5.74
CA ILE A 150 -29.18 12.40 5.99
C ILE A 150 -30.42 12.48 5.10
N LEU A 151 -30.29 12.17 3.81
CA LEU A 151 -31.42 12.12 2.87
C LEU A 151 -32.46 11.08 3.31
N ALA A 152 -32.02 9.90 3.73
CA ALA A 152 -32.92 8.85 4.23
C ALA A 152 -33.67 9.31 5.49
N LEU A 153 -33.00 9.97 6.44
CA LEU A 153 -33.64 10.54 7.62
C LEU A 153 -34.67 11.62 7.27
N TRP A 154 -34.34 12.49 6.33
CA TRP A 154 -35.24 13.52 5.85
C TRP A 154 -36.49 12.93 5.17
N LEU A 155 -36.31 11.92 4.33
CA LEU A 155 -37.40 11.14 3.71
C LEU A 155 -38.27 10.44 4.74
N VAL A 156 -37.70 9.82 5.78
CA VAL A 156 -38.50 9.22 6.87
C VAL A 156 -39.33 10.28 7.59
N ALA A 157 -38.75 11.45 7.86
CA ALA A 157 -39.44 12.55 8.54
C ALA A 157 -40.62 13.07 7.71
N THR A 158 -40.46 13.24 6.39
CA THR A 158 -41.52 13.72 5.49
C THR A 158 -42.54 12.63 5.14
N ALA A 159 -42.11 11.39 4.91
CA ALA A 159 -42.99 10.24 4.60
C ALA A 159 -43.92 9.86 5.75
N SER A 160 -43.54 10.15 7.00
CA SER A 160 -44.42 9.97 8.17
C SER A 160 -45.72 10.78 8.10
N SER A 161 -45.77 11.81 7.23
CA SER A 161 -46.97 12.63 6.99
C SER A 161 -47.88 12.12 5.87
N GLN A 162 -47.40 11.27 4.95
CA GLN A 162 -48.16 10.81 3.77
C GLN A 162 -48.39 9.29 3.66
N GLY A 163 -47.83 8.47 4.56
CA GLY A 163 -48.25 7.09 4.78
C GLY A 163 -47.86 6.04 3.71
N SER A 164 -47.44 6.44 2.49
CA SER A 164 -47.19 5.51 1.38
C SER A 164 -45.72 5.19 1.08
N GLU A 165 -44.74 5.89 1.67
CA GLU A 165 -43.30 5.77 1.27
C GLU A 165 -42.36 5.17 2.34
N LEU A 166 -42.92 4.48 3.34
CA LEU A 166 -42.14 3.95 4.46
C LEU A 166 -41.17 2.82 4.06
N SER A 167 -41.52 2.04 3.03
CA SER A 167 -40.68 0.94 2.51
C SER A 167 -39.45 1.45 1.75
N THR A 168 -39.61 2.49 0.92
CA THR A 168 -38.52 3.12 0.17
C THR A 168 -37.50 3.76 1.12
N SER A 169 -38.00 4.44 2.14
CA SER A 169 -37.16 5.08 3.17
C SER A 169 -36.36 4.07 3.99
N TYR A 170 -36.95 2.92 4.32
CA TYR A 170 -36.26 1.84 5.04
C TYR A 170 -35.13 1.21 4.21
N ASN A 171 -35.37 0.92 2.93
CA ASN A 171 -34.35 0.37 2.04
C ASN A 171 -33.18 1.34 1.83
N LEU A 172 -33.46 2.64 1.69
CA LEU A 172 -32.41 3.66 1.55
C LEU A 172 -31.57 3.79 2.83
N ALA A 173 -32.20 3.79 4.01
CA ALA A 173 -31.50 3.82 5.30
C ALA A 173 -30.63 2.56 5.52
N TYR A 174 -31.15 1.37 5.17
CA TYR A 174 -30.41 0.12 5.30
C TYR A 174 -29.20 0.06 4.36
N SER A 175 -29.39 0.41 3.07
CA SER A 175 -28.32 0.41 2.07
C SER A 175 -27.19 1.40 2.40
N SER A 176 -27.54 2.60 2.85
CA SER A 176 -26.57 3.64 3.25
C SER A 176 -25.84 3.31 4.57
N GLY A 177 -26.52 2.65 5.51
CA GLY A 177 -25.88 2.12 6.73
C GLY A 177 -24.87 1.02 6.41
N TYR A 178 -25.21 0.11 5.50
CA TYR A 178 -24.31 -0.94 5.04
C TYR A 178 -23.10 -0.37 4.28
N SER A 179 -23.32 0.59 3.37
CA SER A 179 -22.21 1.23 2.64
C SER A 179 -21.26 1.97 3.59
N THR A 180 -21.78 2.63 4.63
CA THR A 180 -20.96 3.29 5.66
C THR A 180 -20.06 2.29 6.38
N LEU A 181 -20.59 1.14 6.80
CA LEU A 181 -19.80 0.09 7.44
C LEU A 181 -18.71 -0.44 6.52
N CYS A 182 -19.04 -0.75 5.26
CA CYS A 182 -18.08 -1.24 4.28
C CYS A 182 -16.96 -0.21 4.05
N CYS A 183 -17.29 1.05 3.82
CA CYS A 183 -16.31 2.12 3.63
C CYS A 183 -15.45 2.34 4.88
N ALA A 184 -16.04 2.26 6.08
CA ALA A 184 -15.30 2.45 7.32
C ALA A 184 -14.37 1.26 7.65
N ALA A 185 -14.63 0.07 7.10
CA ALA A 185 -13.75 -1.09 7.21
C ALA A 185 -12.56 -1.04 6.23
N VAL A 186 -12.64 -0.27 5.14
CA VAL A 186 -11.60 -0.19 4.11
C VAL A 186 -10.20 0.09 4.68
N PRO A 187 -10.00 1.07 5.59
CA PRO A 187 -8.66 1.36 6.12
C PRO A 187 -8.09 0.23 6.97
N LEU A 188 -8.96 -0.51 7.67
CA LEU A 188 -8.55 -1.65 8.48
C LEU A 188 -8.13 -2.82 7.58
N ILE A 189 -8.95 -3.13 6.56
CA ILE A 189 -8.63 -4.17 5.58
C ILE A 189 -7.33 -3.84 4.85
N ALA A 190 -7.16 -2.58 4.43
CA ALA A 190 -5.96 -2.14 3.75
C ALA A 190 -4.71 -2.19 4.63
N TYR A 191 -4.85 -1.90 5.93
CA TYR A 191 -3.76 -2.04 6.89
C TYR A 191 -3.30 -3.50 7.02
N VAL A 192 -4.26 -4.43 7.17
CA VAL A 192 -3.95 -5.88 7.24
C VAL A 192 -3.32 -6.35 5.93
N TYR A 193 -3.91 -6.01 4.79
CA TYR A 193 -3.35 -6.31 3.47
C TYR A 193 -1.91 -5.81 3.35
N PHE A 194 -1.66 -4.57 3.76
CA PHE A 194 -0.32 -3.99 3.69
C PHE A 194 0.69 -4.73 4.55
N LEU A 195 0.30 -5.14 5.76
CA LEU A 195 1.18 -5.89 6.66
C LEU A 195 1.64 -7.21 6.00
N PHE A 196 0.73 -7.92 5.35
CA PHE A 196 1.05 -9.13 4.58
C PHE A 196 1.88 -8.83 3.33
N ALA A 197 1.53 -7.79 2.57
CA ALA A 197 2.26 -7.39 1.37
C ALA A 197 3.71 -7.00 1.70
N TYR A 198 3.92 -6.24 2.78
CA TYR A 198 5.24 -5.82 3.21
C TYR A 198 6.08 -6.98 3.74
N LEU A 199 5.45 -7.93 4.44
CA LEU A 199 6.12 -9.17 4.86
C LEU A 199 6.62 -9.99 3.65
N LEU A 200 5.85 -9.99 2.55
CA LEU A 200 6.26 -10.64 1.31
C LEU A 200 7.44 -9.91 0.64
N VAL A 201 7.40 -8.57 0.60
CA VAL A 201 8.52 -7.75 0.10
C VAL A 201 9.79 -7.98 0.93
N ASP A 202 9.69 -7.97 2.26
CA ASP A 202 10.80 -8.23 3.16
C ASP A 202 11.36 -9.66 2.98
N LEU A 203 10.49 -10.64 2.72
CA LEU A 203 10.89 -12.00 2.42
C LEU A 203 11.70 -12.07 1.11
N ILE A 204 11.22 -11.44 0.03
CA ILE A 204 11.95 -11.38 -1.25
C ILE A 204 13.30 -10.69 -1.06
N HIS A 205 13.31 -9.57 -0.35
CA HIS A 205 14.53 -8.80 -0.11
C HIS A 205 15.56 -9.57 0.71
N SER A 206 15.11 -10.30 1.74
CA SER A 206 15.97 -11.19 2.53
C SER A 206 16.59 -12.28 1.66
N ILE A 207 15.79 -12.93 0.80
CA ILE A 207 16.27 -13.96 -0.14
C ILE A 207 17.33 -13.38 -1.09
N LEU A 208 17.14 -12.15 -1.58
CA LEU A 208 18.07 -11.53 -2.52
C LEU A 208 19.41 -11.12 -1.89
N ILE A 209 19.45 -10.81 -0.60
CA ILE A 209 20.68 -10.40 0.12
C ILE A 209 21.55 -11.59 0.53
N LEU A 210 20.99 -12.78 0.68
CA LEU A 210 21.74 -13.99 1.06
C LEU A 210 22.97 -14.28 0.18
N PRO A 211 22.89 -14.31 -1.17
CA PRO A 211 24.04 -14.65 -2.01
C PRO A 211 25.23 -13.70 -1.81
N ASP A 212 24.98 -12.40 -1.66
CA ASP A 212 26.04 -11.41 -1.43
C ASP A 212 26.75 -11.62 -0.08
N LYS A 213 26.00 -12.00 0.96
CA LYS A 213 26.60 -12.29 2.27
C LYS A 213 27.47 -13.55 2.23
N ILE A 214 27.04 -14.58 1.52
CA ILE A 214 27.79 -15.83 1.37
C ILE A 214 29.08 -15.58 0.57
N GLN A 215 29.03 -14.78 -0.49
CA GLN A 215 30.22 -14.41 -1.26
C GLN A 215 31.23 -13.61 -0.42
N LYS A 216 30.77 -12.63 0.37
CA LYS A 216 31.66 -11.88 1.27
C LYS A 216 32.32 -12.76 2.33
N LEU A 217 31.60 -13.75 2.86
CA LEU A 217 32.15 -14.71 3.81
C LEU A 217 33.18 -15.64 3.14
N ALA A 218 32.89 -16.14 1.93
CA ALA A 218 33.82 -16.96 1.16
C ALA A 218 35.11 -16.19 0.78
N GLN A 219 34.99 -14.90 0.47
CA GLN A 219 36.13 -14.06 0.15
C GLN A 219 36.99 -13.78 1.40
N ARG A 220 36.35 -13.57 2.56
CA ARG A 220 37.06 -13.36 3.84
C ARG A 220 37.78 -14.62 4.32
N SER A 221 37.21 -15.81 4.11
CA SER A 221 37.87 -17.08 4.44
C SER A 221 39.07 -17.37 3.53
N ALA A 222 38.99 -17.04 2.24
CA ALA A 222 40.12 -17.15 1.32
C ALA A 222 41.30 -16.26 1.75
N VAL A 223 41.03 -14.99 2.08
CA VAL A 223 42.06 -14.04 2.56
C VAL A 223 42.69 -14.47 3.89
N HIS A 224 41.91 -15.06 4.80
CA HIS A 224 42.44 -15.51 6.08
C HIS A 224 43.35 -16.76 5.93
N ASN A 225 43.11 -17.60 4.93
CA ASN A 225 43.90 -18.82 4.70
C ASN A 225 45.26 -18.54 4.01
N ASP A 226 45.36 -17.46 3.21
CA ASP A 226 46.64 -17.02 2.63
C ASP A 226 47.55 -16.32 3.66
N GLY A 227 46.97 -15.66 4.67
CA GLY A 227 47.73 -15.00 5.74
C GLY A 227 48.39 -15.94 6.76
N SER A 228 47.84 -17.13 6.98
CA SER A 228 48.42 -18.13 7.89
C SER A 228 49.60 -18.89 7.26
N SER A 229 49.63 -19.00 5.93
CA SER A 229 50.68 -19.70 5.19
C SER A 229 52.01 -18.93 5.13
N THR A 230 51.98 -17.60 5.25
CA THR A 230 53.18 -16.74 5.21
C THR A 230 53.83 -16.54 6.60
N SER A 231 53.09 -16.72 7.69
CA SER A 231 53.64 -16.63 9.05
C SER A 231 54.43 -17.88 9.48
N ASN A 232 54.14 -19.05 8.91
CA ASN A 232 54.88 -20.28 9.25
C ASN A 232 56.19 -20.41 8.48
N ALA A 233 56.27 -19.87 7.25
CA ALA A 233 57.50 -19.87 6.45
C ALA A 233 58.62 -19.00 7.05
N SER A 234 58.27 -17.97 7.83
CA SER A 234 59.24 -17.10 8.52
C SER A 234 59.74 -17.68 9.86
N THR A 235 59.11 -18.74 10.38
CA THR A 235 59.55 -19.43 11.62
C THR A 235 60.44 -20.65 11.32
N GLU A 236 60.32 -21.27 10.14
CA GLU A 236 61.24 -22.35 9.71
C GLU A 236 62.59 -21.82 9.18
N ALA A 237 62.63 -20.59 8.65
CA ALA A 237 63.88 -20.00 8.13
C ALA A 237 64.89 -19.61 9.23
N THR A 238 64.45 -19.40 10.47
CA THR A 238 65.33 -19.06 11.61
C THR A 238 65.80 -20.27 12.41
N SER A 239 65.19 -21.45 12.24
CA SER A 239 65.61 -22.68 12.93
C SER A 239 66.76 -23.41 12.23
N ASN A 240 67.08 -23.09 10.98
CA ASN A 240 68.07 -23.83 10.17
C ASN A 240 69.45 -23.14 10.10
N VAL A 241 69.60 -21.96 10.71
CA VAL A 241 70.86 -21.20 10.68
C VAL A 241 71.77 -21.53 11.87
N ASP A 242 71.24 -22.02 12.99
CA ASP A 242 72.03 -22.29 14.22
C ASP A 242 72.74 -23.65 14.26
N ALA A 243 72.54 -24.53 13.29
CA ALA A 243 73.16 -25.87 13.27
C ALA A 243 74.49 -25.96 12.50
N THR A 244 74.97 -24.88 11.87
CA THR A 244 76.11 -24.94 10.92
C THR A 244 77.38 -24.23 11.40
N ILE A 245 77.43 -23.71 12.63
CA ILE A 245 78.61 -22.99 13.17
C ILE A 245 79.18 -23.74 14.39
N SER A 246 79.65 -24.99 14.21
CA SER A 246 80.44 -25.69 15.23
C SER A 246 81.36 -26.77 14.67
N SER A 247 82.07 -26.49 13.57
CA SER A 247 83.23 -27.31 13.19
C SER A 247 84.21 -26.54 12.31
N GLY A 248 85.38 -26.20 12.86
CA GLY A 248 86.56 -25.89 12.05
C GLY A 248 87.38 -24.72 12.58
N GLY A 249 88.52 -25.03 13.22
CA GLY A 249 89.54 -24.01 13.47
C GLY A 249 90.52 -24.31 14.61
N ALA A 250 91.17 -25.47 14.59
CA ALA A 250 92.43 -25.68 15.29
C ALA A 250 93.52 -25.89 14.22
N VAL A 251 94.47 -24.96 14.13
CA VAL A 251 95.95 -25.09 14.01
C VAL A 251 96.51 -23.67 14.06
#